data_AF-A0AAN0ND31-F1
#
_entry.id   AF-A0AAN0ND31-F1
#
_cell.length_a   1.000
_cell.length_b   1.000
_cell.length_c   1.000
_cell.angle_alpha   90.00
_cell.angle_beta   90.00
_cell.angle_gamma   90.00
#
_symmetry.space_group_name_H-M   'P 1'
#
loop_
_entity.id
_entity.type
_entity.pdbx_description
1 polymer ?
#
loop_
_entity_poly.entity_id
_entity_poly.type
_entity_poly.pdbx_seq_one_letter_code
_entity_poly.pdbx_strand_id
1 'polypeptide(L)'
;MPRNDGVDADAKWWKEAVFYQIYPRSFKDSNGDGIGDLRGIIEKLDYLKALGVDALWLSPIYDSPNDDNGYDIRDYHKIMQDFGTMVDFDALLEGVHQRGMRIIMDLVVNHTSDEHAWFQEALHDPNSPKRDYYFIRPNRDGTPPNNWTSFFSGPAWNYYPEQDVRALHLFLRNKWI
;
A
#
# COMPACT_ATOMS: atom_id res chain seq x y z
N MET A 1 -24.80 11.48 29.06
CA MET A 1 -24.86 12.95 28.94
C MET A 1 -24.45 13.32 27.53
N PRO A 2 -25.16 14.21 26.82
CA PRO A 2 -24.67 14.71 25.53
C PRO A 2 -23.43 15.58 25.78
N ARG A 3 -22.37 15.40 24.98
CA ARG A 3 -21.23 16.32 25.00
C ARG A 3 -21.70 17.68 24.50
N ASN A 4 -21.35 18.71 25.26
CA ASN A 4 -21.46 20.11 24.93
C ASN A 4 -20.04 20.54 24.55
N ASP A 5 -19.74 20.64 23.27
CA ASP A 5 -18.39 20.86 22.76
C ASP A 5 -18.40 22.03 21.80
N GLY A 6 -18.43 23.25 22.36
CA GLY A 6 -18.12 24.47 21.62
C GLY A 6 -16.88 24.24 20.76
N VAL A 7 -17.10 24.05 19.46
CA VAL A 7 -16.06 23.66 18.52
C VAL A 7 -15.16 24.87 18.32
N ASP A 8 -13.97 24.79 18.90
CA ASP A 8 -12.89 25.74 18.66
C ASP A 8 -12.56 25.72 17.16
N ALA A 9 -12.57 26.87 16.50
CA ALA A 9 -12.36 26.99 15.06
C ALA A 9 -10.96 26.51 14.62
N ASP A 10 -10.04 26.31 15.57
CA ASP A 10 -8.71 25.74 15.35
C ASP A 10 -8.59 24.24 15.63
N ALA A 11 -9.63 23.59 16.18
CA ALA A 11 -9.63 22.16 16.47
C ALA A 11 -9.52 21.35 15.18
N LYS A 12 -8.38 20.67 14.99
CA LYS A 12 -8.15 19.81 13.83
C LYS A 12 -8.89 18.49 14.05
N TRP A 13 -9.81 18.14 13.16
CA TRP A 13 -10.66 16.94 13.28
C TRP A 13 -9.88 15.66 13.64
N TRP A 14 -8.69 15.47 13.06
CA TRP A 14 -7.87 14.27 13.26
C TRP A 14 -7.24 14.16 14.65
N LYS A 15 -7.15 15.26 15.41
CA LYS A 15 -6.64 15.24 16.80
C LYS A 15 -7.64 14.61 17.77
N GLU A 16 -8.92 14.65 17.43
CA GLU A 16 -10.02 14.20 18.28
C GLU A 16 -10.71 12.95 17.73
N ALA A 17 -10.34 12.53 16.52
CA ALA A 17 -10.93 11.39 15.83
C ALA A 17 -10.51 10.05 16.43
N VAL A 18 -11.47 9.13 16.52
CA VAL A 18 -11.23 7.70 16.77
C VAL A 18 -11.00 7.00 15.43
N PHE A 19 -9.79 6.49 15.25
CA PHE A 19 -9.40 5.72 14.07
C PHE A 19 -9.65 4.23 14.25
N TYR A 20 -10.10 3.58 13.18
CA TYR A 20 -10.18 2.12 13.08
C TYR A 20 -9.35 1.65 11.88
N GLN A 21 -8.32 0.86 12.15
CA GLN A 21 -7.51 0.27 11.08
C GLN A 21 -8.17 -1.01 10.57
N ILE A 22 -8.28 -1.12 9.24
CA ILE A 22 -8.78 -2.32 8.57
C ILE A 22 -7.63 -2.93 7.78
N TYR A 23 -7.40 -4.21 8.04
CA TYR A 23 -6.60 -5.08 7.17
C TYR A 23 -7.57 -5.82 6.23
N PRO A 24 -7.75 -5.36 4.96
CA PRO A 24 -8.89 -5.76 4.12
C PRO A 24 -8.99 -7.27 3.93
N ARG A 25 -7.85 -7.91 3.65
CA ARG A 25 -7.70 -9.34 3.40
C ARG A 25 -8.30 -10.24 4.47
N SER A 26 -8.38 -9.78 5.72
CA SER A 26 -8.87 -10.59 6.85
C SER A 26 -10.05 -9.96 7.58
N PHE A 27 -10.66 -8.91 7.03
CA PHE A 27 -11.76 -8.22 7.68
C PHE A 27 -13.11 -8.88 7.42
N LYS A 28 -13.55 -8.93 6.16
CA LYS A 28 -14.81 -9.56 5.76
C LYS A 28 -14.79 -9.91 4.28
N ASP A 29 -14.96 -11.19 3.98
CA ASP A 29 -15.20 -11.73 2.64
C ASP A 29 -16.71 -11.60 2.30
N SER A 30 -17.04 -11.08 1.12
CA SER A 30 -18.41 -10.93 0.61
C SER A 30 -18.78 -11.90 -0.51
N ASN A 31 -17.81 -12.60 -1.11
CA ASN A 31 -18.01 -13.41 -2.31
C ASN A 31 -17.77 -14.92 -2.08
N GLY A 32 -17.19 -15.30 -0.94
CA GLY A 32 -16.93 -16.68 -0.52
C GLY A 32 -15.61 -17.28 -0.99
N ASP A 33 -14.67 -16.48 -1.50
CA ASP A 33 -13.34 -16.96 -1.94
C ASP A 33 -12.32 -17.11 -0.78
N GLY A 34 -12.68 -16.69 0.43
CA GLY A 34 -11.85 -16.75 1.63
C GLY A 34 -10.95 -15.54 1.85
N ILE A 35 -11.03 -14.52 0.98
CA ILE A 35 -10.28 -13.26 1.07
C ILE A 35 -11.25 -12.12 1.37
N GLY A 36 -10.92 -11.28 2.36
CA GLY A 36 -11.71 -10.09 2.63
C GLY A 36 -11.57 -9.04 1.52
N ASP A 37 -12.66 -8.35 1.20
CA ASP A 37 -12.79 -7.50 0.02
C ASP A 37 -13.48 -6.16 0.35
N LEU A 38 -13.51 -5.22 -0.61
CA LEU A 38 -14.07 -3.87 -0.40
C LEU A 38 -15.57 -3.91 -0.12
N ARG A 39 -16.33 -4.82 -0.74
CA ARG A 39 -17.77 -4.96 -0.49
C ARG A 39 -18.04 -5.49 0.90
N GLY A 40 -17.20 -6.40 1.38
CA GLY A 40 -17.23 -6.85 2.77
C GLY A 40 -17.00 -5.72 3.78
N ILE A 41 -16.14 -4.75 3.45
CA ILE A 41 -16.00 -3.52 4.26
C ILE A 41 -17.28 -2.68 4.19
N ILE A 42 -17.86 -2.49 3.00
CA ILE A 42 -19.11 -1.74 2.80
C ILE A 42 -20.25 -2.33 3.66
N GLU A 43 -20.40 -3.66 3.70
CA GLU A 43 -21.38 -4.37 4.52
C GLU A 43 -21.26 -4.09 6.03
N LYS A 44 -20.10 -3.62 6.50
CA LYS A 44 -19.81 -3.38 7.92
C LYS A 44 -19.73 -1.91 8.29
N LEU A 45 -20.00 -0.98 7.38
CA LEU A 45 -19.94 0.45 7.69
C LEU A 45 -20.91 0.88 8.79
N ASP A 46 -22.10 0.28 8.87
CA ASP A 46 -23.05 0.57 9.96
C ASP A 46 -22.55 0.07 11.31
N TYR A 47 -21.88 -1.08 11.34
CA TYR A 47 -21.21 -1.59 12.54
C TYR A 47 -20.10 -0.64 12.99
N LEU A 48 -19.24 -0.20 12.07
CA LEU A 48 -18.14 0.74 12.36
C LEU A 48 -18.69 2.08 12.85
N LYS A 49 -19.77 2.58 12.25
CA LYS A 49 -20.42 3.81 12.70
C LYS A 49 -21.02 3.65 14.10
N ALA A 50 -21.72 2.55 14.37
CA ALA A 50 -22.31 2.27 15.68
C ALA A 50 -21.26 2.11 16.78
N LEU A 51 -20.07 1.63 16.44
CA LEU A 51 -18.91 1.55 17.35
C LEU A 51 -18.38 2.95 17.74
N GLY A 52 -18.70 4.00 16.97
CA GLY A 52 -18.24 5.37 17.23
C GLY A 52 -16.95 5.73 16.50
N VAL A 53 -16.67 5.07 15.38
CA VAL A 53 -15.49 5.37 14.54
C VAL A 53 -15.70 6.67 13.76
N ASP A 54 -14.65 7.50 13.70
CA ASP A 54 -14.63 8.75 12.93
C ASP A 54 -13.87 8.61 11.61
N ALA A 55 -12.86 7.74 11.56
CA ALA A 55 -12.05 7.51 10.37
C ALA A 55 -11.55 6.06 10.25
N LEU A 56 -11.55 5.55 9.02
CA LEU A 56 -10.98 4.26 8.66
C LEU A 56 -9.56 4.47 8.12
N TRP A 57 -8.62 3.66 8.57
CA TRP A 57 -7.30 3.53 7.92
C TRP A 57 -7.23 2.17 7.24
N LEU A 58 -7.15 2.16 5.91
CA LEU A 58 -7.01 0.93 5.15
C LEU A 58 -5.53 0.62 4.94
N SER A 59 -5.09 -0.59 5.31
CA SER A 59 -3.88 -1.19 4.72
C SER A 59 -3.99 -1.23 3.19
N PRO A 60 -2.87 -1.42 2.45
CA PRO A 60 -2.86 -1.27 0.99
C PRO A 60 -3.93 -2.07 0.27
N ILE A 61 -4.62 -1.43 -0.67
CA ILE A 61 -5.64 -2.04 -1.54
C ILE A 61 -5.30 -1.93 -3.04
N TYR A 62 -4.10 -1.48 -3.36
CA TYR A 62 -3.66 -1.25 -4.73
C TYR A 62 -3.28 -2.55 -5.43
N ASP A 63 -3.22 -2.54 -6.76
CA ASP A 63 -2.73 -3.68 -7.55
C ASP A 63 -1.31 -4.08 -7.10
N SER A 64 -1.14 -5.37 -6.83
CA SER A 64 0.07 -5.94 -6.24
C SER A 64 0.16 -7.44 -6.53
N PRO A 65 1.37 -7.99 -6.72
CA PRO A 65 1.61 -9.44 -6.74
C PRO A 65 1.32 -10.15 -5.41
N ASN A 66 1.17 -9.39 -4.32
CA ASN A 66 0.90 -9.86 -2.95
C ASN A 66 2.05 -10.61 -2.28
N ASP A 67 3.31 -10.37 -2.66
CA ASP A 67 4.46 -10.96 -1.97
C ASP A 67 4.60 -10.47 -0.52
N ASP A 68 4.11 -9.25 -0.23
CA ASP A 68 3.97 -8.70 1.12
C ASP A 68 2.56 -8.15 1.34
N ASN A 69 1.55 -8.92 0.92
CA ASN A 69 0.12 -8.63 1.14
C ASN A 69 -0.30 -7.19 0.75
N GLY A 70 0.20 -6.68 -0.37
CA GLY A 70 -0.19 -5.38 -0.93
C GLY A 70 0.80 -4.25 -0.68
N TYR A 71 1.83 -4.45 0.14
CA TYR A 71 2.88 -3.44 0.33
C TYR A 71 3.92 -3.43 -0.82
N ASP A 72 3.82 -4.34 -1.78
CA ASP A 72 4.57 -4.43 -3.03
C ASP A 72 3.67 -4.00 -4.20
N ILE A 73 3.51 -2.68 -4.39
CA ILE A 73 2.55 -2.11 -5.34
C ILE A 73 3.08 -2.18 -6.78
N ARG A 74 2.29 -2.75 -7.69
CA ARG A 74 2.54 -2.82 -9.14
C ARG A 74 1.88 -1.69 -9.92
N ASP A 75 0.74 -1.18 -9.45
CA ASP A 75 0.07 -0.02 -10.05
C ASP A 75 -0.70 0.79 -8.98
N TYR A 76 -0.21 1.99 -8.68
CA TYR A 76 -0.80 2.89 -7.68
C TYR A 76 -2.19 3.41 -8.04
N HIS A 77 -2.64 3.26 -9.29
CA HIS A 77 -3.92 3.76 -9.77
C HIS A 77 -4.96 2.66 -9.99
N LYS A 78 -4.65 1.41 -9.61
CA LYS A 78 -5.58 0.28 -9.71
C LYS A 78 -5.82 -0.35 -8.34
N ILE A 79 -7.02 -0.89 -8.17
CA ILE A 79 -7.38 -1.71 -7.02
C ILE A 79 -6.91 -3.15 -7.27
N MET A 80 -6.46 -3.81 -6.22
CA MET A 80 -6.10 -5.23 -6.21
C MET A 80 -7.29 -6.08 -6.65
N GLN A 81 -7.06 -6.99 -7.58
CA GLN A 81 -8.11 -7.84 -8.13
C GLN A 81 -8.88 -8.62 -7.05
N ASP A 82 -8.19 -9.12 -6.02
CA ASP A 82 -8.79 -9.84 -4.90
C ASP A 82 -9.76 -8.97 -4.07
N PHE A 83 -9.58 -7.65 -4.06
CA PHE A 83 -10.40 -6.74 -3.25
C PHE A 83 -11.58 -6.14 -4.03
N GLY A 84 -11.55 -6.18 -5.36
CA GLY A 84 -12.61 -5.71 -6.23
C GLY A 84 -12.13 -4.70 -7.27
N THR A 85 -12.95 -3.70 -7.56
CA THR A 85 -12.73 -2.74 -8.64
C THR A 85 -12.62 -1.31 -8.12
N MET A 86 -12.21 -0.38 -8.99
CA MET A 86 -12.26 1.05 -8.67
C MET A 86 -13.68 1.53 -8.37
N VAL A 87 -14.70 0.94 -9.01
CA VAL A 87 -16.11 1.25 -8.73
C VAL A 87 -16.49 0.82 -7.31
N ASP A 88 -15.98 -0.33 -6.84
CA ASP A 88 -16.22 -0.76 -5.46
C ASP A 88 -15.50 0.16 -4.45
N PHE A 89 -14.32 0.69 -4.81
CA PHE A 89 -13.64 1.71 -3.99
C PHE A 89 -14.43 3.03 -3.95
N ASP A 90 -14.93 3.52 -5.08
CA ASP A 90 -15.77 4.71 -5.12
C ASP A 90 -17.02 4.55 -4.26
N ALA A 91 -17.67 3.37 -4.33
CA ALA A 91 -18.83 3.04 -3.49
C ALA A 91 -18.47 2.97 -1.99
N LEU A 92 -17.29 2.43 -1.63
CA LEU A 92 -16.80 2.44 -0.25
C LEU A 92 -16.56 3.86 0.24
N LEU A 93 -15.89 4.69 -0.55
CA LEU A 93 -15.60 6.08 -0.23
C LEU A 93 -16.89 6.88 0.00
N GLU A 94 -17.85 6.74 -0.92
CA GLU A 94 -19.16 7.37 -0.78
C GLU A 94 -19.89 6.86 0.48
N GLY A 95 -19.94 5.54 0.68
CA GLY A 95 -20.64 4.94 1.82
C GLY A 95 -20.05 5.36 3.18
N VAL A 96 -18.73 5.54 3.25
CA VAL A 96 -18.04 6.06 4.44
C VAL A 96 -18.40 7.52 4.68
N HIS A 97 -18.33 8.36 3.64
CA HIS A 97 -18.65 9.79 3.75
C HIS A 97 -20.12 10.07 4.09
N GLN A 98 -21.07 9.29 3.54
CA GLN A 98 -22.49 9.40 3.88
C GLN A 98 -22.77 9.16 5.37
N ARG A 99 -21.89 8.40 6.06
CA ARG A 99 -21.97 8.14 7.50
C ARG A 99 -21.18 9.15 8.35
N GLY A 100 -20.66 10.20 7.73
CA GLY A 100 -19.82 11.21 8.37
C GLY A 100 -18.49 10.67 8.88
N MET A 101 -18.03 9.53 8.35
CA MET A 101 -16.71 8.98 8.61
C MET A 101 -15.74 9.41 7.50
N ARG A 102 -14.44 9.21 7.69
CA ARG A 102 -13.38 9.50 6.69
C ARG A 102 -12.57 8.26 6.35
N ILE A 103 -11.86 8.28 5.23
CA ILE A 103 -10.87 7.24 4.85
C ILE A 103 -9.48 7.87 4.80
N ILE A 104 -8.50 7.15 5.36
CA ILE A 104 -7.07 7.35 5.14
C ILE A 104 -6.53 6.09 4.46
N MET A 105 -5.74 6.31 3.41
CA MET A 105 -5.08 5.24 2.67
C MET A 105 -3.66 5.06 3.17
N ASP A 106 -3.20 3.82 3.23
CA ASP A 106 -1.76 3.53 3.36
C ASP A 106 -1.02 4.04 2.11
N LEU A 107 0.06 4.80 2.30
CA LEU A 107 0.85 5.40 1.23
C LEU A 107 2.25 4.79 1.23
N VAL A 108 2.43 3.75 0.42
CA VAL A 108 3.68 2.98 0.35
C VAL A 108 4.53 3.50 -0.82
N VAL A 109 5.36 4.51 -0.56
CA VAL A 109 6.15 5.20 -1.60
C VAL A 109 7.66 5.11 -1.42
N ASN A 110 8.10 4.41 -0.37
CA ASN A 110 9.52 4.10 -0.22
C ASN A 110 9.98 3.09 -1.30
N HIS A 111 9.10 2.18 -1.73
CA HIS A 111 9.41 1.13 -2.69
C HIS A 111 8.20 0.79 -3.55
N THR A 112 8.44 0.15 -4.69
CA THR A 112 7.42 -0.49 -5.55
C THR A 112 7.69 -1.99 -5.66
N SER A 113 6.73 -2.76 -6.21
CA SER A 113 7.01 -4.10 -6.75
C SER A 113 8.05 -4.01 -7.88
N ASP A 114 8.84 -5.07 -8.12
CA ASP A 114 9.61 -5.20 -9.36
C ASP A 114 8.73 -5.24 -10.59
N GLU A 115 7.52 -5.77 -10.50
CA GLU A 115 6.60 -5.80 -11.64
C GLU A 115 6.06 -4.41 -11.99
N HIS A 116 6.33 -3.38 -11.18
CA HIS A 116 5.94 -2.00 -11.48
C HIS A 116 6.61 -1.53 -12.78
N ALA A 117 5.84 -0.88 -13.66
CA ALA A 117 6.31 -0.44 -14.98
C ALA A 117 7.56 0.44 -14.90
N TRP A 118 7.66 1.29 -13.86
CA TRP A 118 8.85 2.12 -13.64
C TRP A 118 10.10 1.30 -13.34
N PHE A 119 10.00 0.25 -12.50
CA PHE A 119 11.15 -0.59 -12.19
C PHE A 119 11.59 -1.38 -13.41
N GLN A 120 10.64 -1.96 -14.13
CA GLN A 120 10.91 -2.68 -15.37
C GLN A 120 11.60 -1.79 -16.41
N GLU A 121 11.15 -0.55 -16.59
CA GLU A 121 11.79 0.39 -17.50
C GLU A 121 13.19 0.81 -17.03
N ALA A 122 13.33 1.15 -15.74
CA ALA A 122 14.60 1.55 -15.14
C ALA A 122 15.65 0.44 -15.20
N LEU A 123 15.23 -0.81 -15.03
CA LEU A 123 16.11 -1.98 -15.05
C LEU A 123 16.64 -2.24 -16.47
N HIS A 124 15.75 -2.30 -17.46
CA HIS A 124 16.07 -2.76 -18.81
C HIS A 124 16.63 -1.66 -19.75
N ASP A 125 16.33 -0.39 -19.51
CA ASP A 125 16.86 0.72 -20.30
C ASP A 125 17.77 1.63 -19.44
N PRO A 126 19.10 1.52 -19.59
CA PRO A 126 20.05 2.37 -18.88
C PRO A 126 19.91 3.87 -19.18
N ASN A 127 19.25 4.25 -20.29
CA ASN A 127 18.99 5.64 -20.67
C ASN A 127 17.56 6.09 -20.34
N SER A 128 16.75 5.23 -19.70
CA SER A 128 15.38 5.59 -19.34
C SER A 128 15.37 6.82 -18.42
N PRO A 129 14.40 7.73 -18.58
CA PRO A 129 14.19 8.81 -17.62
C PRO A 129 13.86 8.31 -16.20
N LYS A 130 13.50 7.03 -16.05
CA LYS A 130 13.20 6.38 -14.77
C LYS A 130 14.39 5.64 -14.19
N ARG A 131 15.55 5.63 -14.86
CA ARG A 131 16.75 4.94 -14.38
C ARG A 131 17.13 5.33 -12.95
N ASP A 132 17.02 6.62 -12.64
CA ASP A 132 17.34 7.18 -11.32
C ASP A 132 16.15 7.21 -10.35
N TYR A 133 15.00 6.62 -10.71
CA TYR A 133 13.90 6.41 -9.75
C TYR A 133 14.26 5.33 -8.72
N TYR A 134 15.22 4.46 -9.05
CA TYR A 134 15.68 3.36 -8.20
C TYR A 134 17.20 3.39 -8.02
N PHE A 135 17.70 2.79 -6.95
CA PHE A 135 19.14 2.66 -6.73
C PHE A 135 19.70 1.44 -7.47
N ILE A 136 20.04 1.62 -8.75
CA ILE A 136 20.68 0.60 -9.58
C ILE A 136 22.18 0.89 -9.70
N ARG A 137 23.04 -0.10 -9.47
CA ARG A 137 24.51 0.02 -9.49
C ARG A 137 25.13 -1.08 -10.34
N PRO A 138 26.24 -0.83 -11.05
CA PRO A 138 26.98 -1.89 -11.74
C PRO A 138 27.39 -3.00 -10.75
N ASN A 139 27.37 -4.24 -11.20
CA ASN A 139 27.94 -5.34 -10.45
C ASN A 139 29.48 -5.20 -10.40
N ARG A 140 30.06 -5.19 -9.20
CA ARG A 140 31.52 -5.01 -9.02
C ARG A 140 32.13 -6.33 -8.56
N ASP A 141 32.77 -7.05 -9.47
CA ASP A 141 33.48 -8.32 -9.21
C ASP A 141 32.62 -9.34 -8.43
N GLY A 142 31.31 -9.36 -8.70
CA GLY A 142 30.36 -10.24 -8.05
C GLY A 142 29.94 -9.83 -6.62
N THR A 143 30.37 -8.67 -6.12
CA THR A 143 30.04 -8.20 -4.76
C THR A 143 28.99 -7.08 -4.74
N PRO A 144 28.13 -7.01 -3.71
CA PRO A 144 27.24 -5.87 -3.48
C PRO A 144 27.98 -4.53 -3.33
N PRO A 145 27.36 -3.40 -3.70
CA PRO A 145 27.95 -2.06 -3.54
C PRO A 145 28.36 -1.69 -2.10
N ASN A 146 27.69 -2.24 -1.10
CA ASN A 146 28.00 -2.08 0.33
C ASN A 146 27.52 -3.31 1.12
N ASN A 147 27.70 -3.31 2.45
CA ASN A 147 27.36 -4.41 3.35
C ASN A 147 25.96 -4.30 3.98
N TRP A 148 25.04 -3.52 3.38
CA TRP A 148 23.69 -3.37 3.94
C TRP A 148 22.90 -4.67 3.88
N THR A 149 22.09 -4.88 4.93
CA THR A 149 21.20 -6.03 5.09
C THR A 149 19.75 -5.62 4.93
N SER A 150 18.96 -6.48 4.30
CA SER A 150 17.50 -6.30 4.22
C SER A 150 16.85 -6.53 5.59
N PHE A 151 15.74 -5.83 5.85
CA PHE A 151 14.86 -6.09 6.99
C PHE A 151 14.27 -7.51 6.96
N PHE A 152 14.20 -8.15 5.80
CA PHE A 152 13.73 -9.53 5.62
C PHE A 152 14.86 -10.56 5.43
N SER A 153 16.05 -10.27 5.96
CA SER A 153 17.25 -11.13 5.93
C SER A 153 18.03 -11.13 4.60
N GLY A 154 19.33 -11.39 4.73
CA GLY A 154 20.28 -11.39 3.61
C GLY A 154 20.73 -9.99 3.15
N PRO A 155 21.54 -9.93 2.08
CA PRO A 155 21.99 -8.66 1.49
C PRO A 155 20.81 -7.81 1.00
N ALA A 156 20.93 -6.49 1.09
CA ALA A 156 19.96 -5.52 0.57
C ALA A 156 20.12 -5.23 -0.95
N TRP A 157 20.94 -6.02 -1.66
CA TRP A 157 21.25 -5.80 -3.06
C TRP A 157 21.07 -7.08 -3.86
N ASN A 158 20.12 -7.09 -4.77
CA ASN A 158 19.87 -8.23 -5.64
C ASN A 158 20.57 -8.05 -6.97
N TYR A 159 21.06 -9.15 -7.52
CA TYR A 159 21.81 -9.16 -8.77
C TYR A 159 20.89 -9.50 -9.95
N TYR A 160 20.96 -8.69 -10.99
CA TYR A 160 20.25 -8.83 -12.25
C TYR A 160 21.26 -9.20 -13.35
N PRO A 161 21.39 -10.49 -13.68
CA PRO A 161 22.46 -10.98 -14.55
C PRO A 161 22.32 -10.51 -16.00
N GLU A 162 21.10 -10.32 -16.48
CA GLU A 162 20.85 -9.88 -17.87
C GLU A 162 21.39 -8.48 -18.15
N GLN A 163 21.39 -7.61 -17.14
CA GLN A 163 21.89 -6.23 -17.24
C GLN A 163 23.24 -6.04 -16.54
N ASP A 164 23.77 -7.08 -15.88
CA ASP A 164 24.97 -7.06 -15.03
C ASP A 164 24.97 -5.92 -13.99
N VAL A 165 23.82 -5.75 -13.31
CA VAL A 165 23.61 -4.72 -12.30
C VAL A 165 23.10 -5.30 -10.99
N ARG A 166 23.18 -4.50 -9.93
CA ARG A 166 22.55 -4.75 -8.64
C ARG A 166 21.59 -3.62 -8.31
N ALA A 167 20.37 -3.95 -7.90
CA ALA A 167 19.39 -2.97 -7.43
C ALA A 167 19.22 -3.07 -5.92
N LEU A 168 18.86 -1.97 -5.26
CA LEU A 168 18.66 -1.91 -3.81
C LEU A 168 17.25 -2.35 -3.42
N HIS A 169 17.15 -3.22 -2.42
CA HIS A 169 15.93 -3.54 -1.70
C HIS A 169 16.20 -3.54 -0.20
N LEU A 170 15.55 -2.67 0.56
CA LEU A 170 15.62 -2.75 2.04
C LEU A 170 14.62 -3.76 2.60
N PHE A 171 13.59 -4.12 1.83
CA PHE A 171 12.55 -5.05 2.23
C PHE A 171 12.69 -6.39 1.47
N LEU A 172 11.58 -7.03 1.11
CA LEU A 172 11.60 -8.27 0.33
C LEU A 172 12.37 -8.04 -0.98
N ARG A 173 12.88 -9.14 -1.54
CA ARG A 173 13.59 -9.06 -2.81
C ARG A 173 12.72 -8.43 -3.88
N ASN A 174 11.42 -8.65 -3.90
CA ASN A 174 10.55 -8.09 -4.92
C ASN A 174 10.08 -6.64 -4.62
N LYS A 175 10.77 -5.93 -3.70
CA LYS A 175 10.47 -4.57 -3.26
C LYS A 175 11.64 -3.63 -3.45
N TRP A 176 11.57 -2.76 -4.46
CA TRP A 176 12.71 -1.98 -4.92
C TRP A 176 12.60 -0.50 -4.55
N ILE A 177 13.75 0.07 -4.15
CA ILE A 177 13.94 1.47 -3.75
C ILE A 177 14.83 2.18 -4.76
#